data_AF-A0A524CIW3-F1
#
_entry.id   AF-A0A524CIW3-F1
#
_cell.length_a   1.000
_cell.length_b   1.000
_cell.length_c   1.000
_cell.angle_alpha   90.00
_cell.angle_beta   90.00
_cell.angle_gamma   90.00
#
_symmetry.space_group_name_H-M   'P 1'
#
loop_
_entity.id
_entity.type
_entity.pdbx_description
1 polymer ?
#
loop_
_entity_poly.entity_id
_entity_poly.type
_entity_poly.pdbx_seq_one_letter_code
_entity_poly.pdbx_strand_id
1 'polypeptide(L)'
;MSESKGEGGSWLYGLLLMLSGAFILVTGILGILGIDITGWMPLGTGSIITQGYVELTIGAWGIIGGVGLIKDQEWGWGIALVVLTIVIVKTLSSVIAGIMNLITNPLDAITDVMFWIYIAPFVIAVIGIIYLLATKEKYA
;
A
#
# COMPACT_ATOMS: atom_id res chain seq x y z
N MET A 1 31.86 3.97 19.72
CA MET A 1 31.80 4.53 18.36
C MET A 1 30.33 4.74 18.06
N SER A 2 29.86 5.98 18.02
CA SER A 2 28.50 6.31 17.60
C SER A 2 28.46 6.22 16.07
N GLU A 3 28.19 5.04 15.55
CA GLU A 3 27.83 4.91 14.15
C GLU A 3 26.57 5.74 13.94
N SER A 4 26.65 6.71 13.02
CA SER A 4 25.46 7.42 12.55
C SER A 4 24.48 6.36 12.06
N LYS A 5 23.43 6.07 12.83
CA LYS A 5 22.30 5.24 12.40
C LYS A 5 21.90 5.76 11.04
N GLY A 6 22.15 4.99 9.97
CA GLY A 6 22.05 5.47 8.59
C GLY A 6 20.72 6.19 8.35
N GLU A 7 20.77 7.51 8.29
CA GLU A 7 19.62 8.41 8.11
C GLU A 7 19.02 8.30 6.69
N GLY A 8 19.72 7.64 5.76
CA GLY A 8 19.42 7.74 4.33
C GLY A 8 18.26 6.89 3.79
N GLY A 9 17.84 5.82 4.49
CA GLY A 9 16.90 4.83 3.92
C GLY A 9 15.50 4.80 4.52
N SER A 10 15.36 4.99 5.83
CA SER A 10 14.07 4.87 6.54
C SER A 10 13.09 6.00 6.19
N TRP A 11 13.62 7.19 5.87
CA TRP A 11 12.78 8.34 5.49
C TRP A 11 12.03 8.11 4.17
N LEU A 12 12.69 7.52 3.16
CA LEU A 12 12.08 7.29 1.84
C LEU A 12 10.96 6.25 1.95
N TYR A 13 11.19 5.17 2.69
CA TYR A 13 10.15 4.16 2.92
C TYR A 13 9.01 4.68 3.79
N GLY A 14 9.31 5.49 4.81
CA GLY A 14 8.27 6.19 5.57
C GLY A 14 7.43 7.09 4.68
N LEU A 15 8.05 7.83 3.74
CA LEU A 15 7.34 8.63 2.75
C LEU A 15 6.48 7.79 1.79
N LEU A 16 7.03 6.71 1.25
CA LEU A 16 6.29 5.79 0.37
C LEU A 16 5.10 5.14 1.08
N LEU A 17 5.26 4.80 2.37
CA LEU A 17 4.18 4.27 3.18
C LEU A 17 3.11 5.31 3.45
N MET A 18 3.48 6.56 3.73
CA MET A 18 2.52 7.66 3.87
C MET A 18 1.75 7.92 2.58
N LEU A 19 2.43 7.90 1.42
CA LEU A 19 1.78 8.05 0.11
C LEU A 19 0.82 6.89 -0.18
N SER A 20 1.23 5.66 0.12
CA SER A 20 0.35 4.48 -0.02
C SER A 20 -0.86 4.56 0.92
N GLY A 21 -0.64 5.01 2.16
CA GLY A 21 -1.72 5.26 3.12
C GLY A 21 -2.68 6.34 2.64
N ALA A 22 -2.16 7.45 2.11
CA ALA A 22 -2.97 8.52 1.53
C ALA A 22 -3.79 8.05 0.32
N PHE A 23 -3.22 7.21 -0.55
CA PHE A 23 -3.97 6.59 -1.63
C PHE A 23 -5.14 5.76 -1.10
N ILE A 24 -4.91 4.89 -0.11
CA ILE A 24 -5.97 4.09 0.52
C ILE A 24 -7.01 4.96 1.24
N LEU A 25 -6.60 6.09 1.83
CA LEU A 25 -7.57 7.05 2.39
C LEU A 25 -8.50 7.59 1.31
N VAL A 26 -7.97 7.96 0.14
CA VAL A 26 -8.78 8.43 -0.99
C VAL A 26 -9.75 7.34 -1.44
N THR A 27 -9.29 6.09 -1.59
CA THR A 27 -10.19 4.98 -1.94
C THR A 27 -11.27 4.76 -0.89
N GLY A 28 -10.92 4.91 0.39
CA GLY A 28 -11.87 4.78 1.51
C GLY A 28 -12.93 5.88 1.52
N ILE A 29 -12.55 7.13 1.25
CA ILE A 29 -13.49 8.26 1.11
C ILE A 29 -14.45 7.99 -0.05
N LEU A 30 -13.95 7.56 -1.20
CA LEU A 30 -14.78 7.22 -2.35
C LEU A 30 -15.75 6.07 -2.02
N GLY A 31 -15.30 5.05 -1.28
CA GLY A 31 -16.15 3.96 -0.81
C GLY A 31 -17.27 4.43 0.12
N ILE A 32 -17.01 5.35 1.04
CA ILE A 32 -18.05 5.93 1.91
C ILE A 32 -19.08 6.73 1.12
N LEU A 33 -18.66 7.36 0.01
CA LEU A 33 -19.56 8.03 -0.92
C LEU A 33 -20.31 7.05 -1.84
N GLY A 34 -20.10 5.74 -1.70
CA GLY A 34 -20.71 4.70 -2.52
C GLY A 34 -20.10 4.54 -3.91
N ILE A 35 -18.90 5.08 -4.12
CA ILE A 35 -18.18 5.02 -5.40
C ILE A 35 -17.22 3.83 -5.34
N ASP A 36 -17.50 2.80 -6.14
CA ASP A 36 -16.57 1.67 -6.33
C ASP A 36 -15.62 1.97 -7.49
N ILE A 37 -14.35 2.19 -7.15
CA ILE A 37 -13.25 2.37 -8.12
C ILE A 37 -12.61 1.05 -8.54
N THR A 38 -12.91 -0.05 -7.84
CA THR A 38 -12.37 -1.36 -8.19
C THR A 38 -13.17 -1.94 -9.34
N GLY A 39 -14.50 -1.79 -9.34
CA GLY A 39 -15.39 -2.32 -10.37
C GLY A 39 -15.47 -3.85 -10.37
N TRP A 40 -15.00 -4.49 -9.30
CA TRP A 40 -14.77 -5.94 -9.24
C TRP A 40 -16.01 -6.75 -8.95
N MET A 41 -16.95 -6.16 -8.22
CA MET A 41 -18.25 -6.77 -7.97
C MET A 41 -19.28 -5.65 -7.88
N PRO A 42 -20.54 -5.87 -8.32
CA PRO A 42 -21.66 -5.04 -7.93
C PRO A 42 -21.90 -5.28 -6.44
N LEU A 43 -21.05 -4.71 -5.60
CA LEU A 43 -21.22 -4.70 -4.16
C LEU A 43 -22.46 -3.86 -3.88
N GLY A 44 -23.36 -4.39 -3.05
CA GLY A 44 -24.46 -3.58 -2.52
C GLY A 44 -23.89 -2.34 -1.81
N THR A 45 -24.58 -1.21 -1.89
CA THR A 45 -24.09 0.08 -1.36
C THR A 45 -23.62 0.01 0.09
N GLY A 46 -24.25 -0.82 0.93
CA GLY A 46 -23.82 -1.05 2.32
C GLY A 46 -22.45 -1.73 2.46
N SER A 47 -22.10 -2.66 1.56
CA SER A 47 -20.79 -3.32 1.55
C SER A 47 -19.68 -2.37 1.11
N ILE A 48 -19.95 -1.50 0.12
CA ILE A 48 -19.01 -0.48 -0.36
C ILE A 48 -18.67 0.52 0.76
N ILE A 49 -19.70 1.00 1.47
CA ILE A 49 -19.52 1.93 2.60
C ILE A 49 -18.71 1.28 3.72
N THR A 50 -19.00 0.02 4.06
CA THR A 50 -18.28 -0.72 5.10
C THR A 50 -16.81 -0.90 4.74
N GLN A 51 -16.53 -1.25 3.48
CA GLN A 51 -15.16 -1.33 2.98
C GLN A 51 -14.47 0.04 3.05
N GLY A 52 -15.17 1.12 2.74
CA GLY A 52 -14.64 2.49 2.84
C GLY A 52 -14.13 2.86 4.25
N TYR A 53 -14.85 2.47 5.31
CA TYR A 53 -14.39 2.67 6.69
C TYR A 53 -13.14 1.85 7.04
N VAL A 54 -13.06 0.62 6.55
CA VAL A 54 -11.88 -0.25 6.74
C VAL A 54 -10.67 0.38 6.04
N GLU A 55 -10.87 0.88 4.82
CA GLU A 55 -9.83 1.56 4.05
C GLU A 55 -9.36 2.85 4.72
N LEU A 56 -10.27 3.68 5.24
CA LEU A 56 -9.90 4.85 6.03
C LEU A 56 -8.99 4.48 7.20
N THR A 57 -9.33 3.41 7.91
CA THR A 57 -8.56 2.94 9.06
C THR A 57 -7.16 2.49 8.65
N ILE A 58 -7.06 1.68 7.58
CA ILE A 58 -5.77 1.22 7.05
C ILE A 58 -4.93 2.39 6.55
N GLY A 59 -5.52 3.33 5.82
CA GLY A 59 -4.84 4.50 5.30
C GLY A 59 -4.28 5.40 6.40
N ALA A 60 -5.05 5.63 7.47
CA ALA A 60 -4.60 6.35 8.65
C ALA A 60 -3.42 5.66 9.33
N TRP A 61 -3.49 4.34 9.51
CA TRP A 61 -2.37 3.57 10.05
C TRP A 61 -1.14 3.57 9.14
N GLY A 62 -1.32 3.63 7.82
CA GLY A 62 -0.21 3.83 6.88
C GLY A 62 0.52 5.16 7.11
N ILE A 63 -0.22 6.23 7.36
CA ILE A 63 0.39 7.53 7.68
C ILE A 63 1.12 7.47 9.03
N ILE A 64 0.47 6.94 10.06
CA ILE A 64 1.06 6.82 11.41
C ILE A 64 2.33 5.96 11.37
N GLY A 65 2.28 4.80 10.70
CA GLY A 65 3.43 3.92 10.50
C GLY A 65 4.57 4.60 9.74
N GLY A 66 4.24 5.39 8.72
CA GLY A 66 5.24 6.14 7.95
C GLY A 66 5.96 7.21 8.78
N VAL A 67 5.23 7.92 9.65
CA VAL A 67 5.83 8.84 10.63
C VAL A 67 6.72 8.09 11.62
N GLY A 68 6.30 6.91 12.08
CA GLY A 68 7.10 6.05 12.95
C GLY A 68 8.41 5.62 12.29
N LEU A 69 8.37 5.20 11.02
CA LEU A 69 9.56 4.84 10.24
C LEU A 69 10.52 6.02 10.04
N ILE A 70 10.01 7.21 9.72
CA ILE A 70 10.85 8.42 9.59
C ILE A 70 11.59 8.74 10.89
N LYS A 71 10.94 8.49 12.02
CA LYS A 71 11.50 8.71 13.36
C LYS A 71 12.28 7.51 13.91
N ASP A 72 12.57 6.52 13.06
CA ASP A 72 13.26 5.27 13.42
C ASP A 72 12.65 4.57 14.66
N GLN A 73 11.31 4.55 14.75
CA GLN A 73 10.58 3.95 15.87
C GLN A 73 10.20 2.49 15.58
N GLU A 74 10.38 1.62 16.57
CA GLU A 74 10.04 0.19 16.49
C GLU A 74 8.56 -0.06 16.21
N TRP A 75 7.67 0.70 16.86
CA TRP A 75 6.22 0.59 16.62
C TRP A 75 5.85 0.98 15.18
N GLY A 76 6.61 1.89 14.57
CA GLY A 76 6.43 2.29 13.17
C GLY A 76 6.78 1.16 12.20
N TRP A 77 7.84 0.43 12.51
CA TRP A 77 8.24 -0.77 11.76
C TRP A 77 7.16 -1.87 11.81
N GLY A 78 6.61 -2.16 12.99
CA GLY A 78 5.54 -3.15 13.13
C GLY A 78 4.28 -2.77 12.34
N ILE A 79 3.84 -1.52 12.44
CA ILE A 79 2.67 -1.02 11.69
C ILE A 79 2.93 -1.05 10.18
N ALA A 80 4.14 -0.67 9.74
CA ALA A 80 4.51 -0.69 8.33
C ALA A 80 4.39 -2.09 7.73
N LEU A 81 4.91 -3.13 8.42
CA LEU A 81 4.79 -4.51 7.94
C LEU A 81 3.32 -4.94 7.76
N VAL A 82 2.45 -4.58 8.70
CA VAL A 82 1.02 -4.90 8.62
C VAL A 82 0.37 -4.18 7.44
N VAL A 83 0.58 -2.86 7.31
CA VAL A 83 -0.04 -2.06 6.25
C VAL A 83 0.45 -2.50 4.87
N LEU A 84 1.76 -2.74 4.69
CA LEU A 84 2.31 -3.21 3.42
C LEU A 84 1.77 -4.59 3.05
N THR A 85 1.57 -5.49 4.02
CA THR A 85 0.93 -6.78 3.78
C THR A 85 -0.50 -6.63 3.28
N ILE A 86 -1.27 -5.71 3.88
CA ILE A 86 -2.63 -5.41 3.44
C ILE A 86 -2.63 -4.84 2.03
N VAL A 87 -1.71 -3.91 1.70
CA VAL A 87 -1.56 -3.36 0.35
C VAL A 87 -1.35 -4.48 -0.66
N ILE A 88 -0.43 -5.42 -0.38
CA ILE A 88 -0.17 -6.59 -1.24
C ILE A 88 -1.44 -7.39 -1.47
N VAL A 89 -2.15 -7.78 -0.41
CA VAL A 89 -3.36 -8.60 -0.52
C VAL A 89 -4.43 -7.89 -1.35
N LYS A 90 -4.61 -6.57 -1.15
CA LYS A 90 -5.61 -5.78 -1.88
C LYS A 90 -5.30 -5.64 -3.37
N THR A 91 -4.03 -5.45 -3.73
CA THR A 91 -3.63 -5.23 -5.13
C THR A 91 -3.33 -6.54 -5.87
N LEU A 92 -3.10 -7.64 -5.16
CA LEU A 92 -2.67 -8.93 -5.72
C LEU A 92 -3.53 -9.40 -6.89
N SER A 93 -4.85 -9.43 -6.73
CA SER A 93 -5.73 -9.92 -7.80
C SER A 93 -5.76 -8.96 -9.02
N SER A 94 -5.56 -7.65 -8.83
CA SER A 94 -5.48 -6.67 -9.93
C SER A 94 -4.20 -6.90 -10.72
N VAL A 95 -3.11 -7.14 -10.00
CA VAL A 95 -1.80 -7.43 -10.58
C VAL A 95 -1.85 -8.76 -11.32
N ILE A 96 -2.47 -9.80 -10.76
CA ILE A 96 -2.64 -11.09 -11.45
C ILE A 96 -3.46 -10.92 -12.73
N ALA A 97 -4.62 -10.25 -12.66
CA ALA A 97 -5.47 -10.00 -13.82
C ALA A 97 -4.72 -9.21 -14.91
N GLY A 98 -3.98 -8.17 -14.52
CA GLY A 98 -3.18 -7.38 -15.46
C GLY A 98 -2.00 -8.14 -16.06
N ILE A 99 -1.33 -9.02 -15.30
CA ILE A 99 -0.29 -9.92 -15.83
C ILE A 99 -0.88 -10.92 -16.81
N MET A 100 -2.06 -11.48 -16.51
CA MET A 100 -2.76 -12.36 -17.44
C MET A 100 -3.09 -11.63 -18.73
N ASN A 101 -3.58 -10.38 -18.65
CA ASN A 101 -3.84 -9.54 -19.81
C ASN A 101 -2.57 -9.19 -20.60
N LEU A 102 -1.43 -8.94 -19.93
CA LEU A 102 -0.14 -8.76 -20.60
C LEU A 102 0.26 -9.97 -21.44
N ILE A 103 -0.09 -11.18 -21.00
CA ILE A 103 0.20 -12.42 -21.73
C ILE A 103 -0.79 -12.63 -22.88
N THR A 104 -2.08 -12.36 -22.67
CA THR A 104 -3.14 -12.68 -23.65
C THR A 104 -3.41 -11.57 -24.67
N ASN A 105 -3.35 -10.30 -24.25
CA ASN A 105 -3.59 -9.10 -25.07
C ASN A 105 -2.67 -7.95 -24.62
N PRO A 106 -1.38 -7.96 -25.02
CA PRO A 106 -0.37 -7.04 -24.49
C PRO A 106 -0.64 -5.55 -24.79
N LEU A 107 -1.25 -5.22 -25.94
CA LEU A 107 -1.54 -3.82 -26.31
C LEU A 107 -2.59 -3.18 -25.39
N ASP A 108 -3.61 -3.96 -25.02
CA ASP A 108 -4.66 -3.48 -24.10
C ASP A 108 -4.10 -3.32 -22.68
N ALA A 109 -3.27 -4.26 -22.23
CA ALA A 109 -2.70 -4.21 -20.89
C ALA A 109 -1.72 -3.03 -20.70
N ILE A 110 -0.95 -2.67 -21.73
CA ILE A 110 -0.03 -1.51 -21.65
C ILE A 110 -0.79 -0.20 -21.56
N THR A 111 -1.97 -0.11 -22.19
CA THR A 111 -2.82 1.09 -22.18
C THR A 111 -3.79 1.14 -21.00
N ASP A 112 -3.92 0.06 -20.24
CA ASP A 112 -4.73 0.00 -19.02
C ASP A 112 -4.05 0.76 -17.87
N VAL A 113 -4.52 1.99 -17.65
CA VAL A 113 -4.05 2.86 -16.56
C VAL A 113 -4.28 2.22 -15.19
N MET A 114 -5.35 1.44 -15.00
CA MET A 114 -5.66 0.83 -13.71
C MET A 114 -4.64 -0.24 -13.35
N PHE A 115 -4.17 -1.03 -14.33
CA PHE A 115 -3.09 -1.99 -14.12
C PHE A 115 -1.84 -1.31 -13.53
N TRP A 116 -1.41 -0.19 -14.10
CA TRP A 116 -0.24 0.56 -13.63
C TRP A 116 -0.45 1.17 -12.23
N ILE A 117 -1.66 1.65 -11.96
CA ILE A 117 -2.05 2.17 -10.63
C ILE A 117 -1.97 1.09 -9.56
N TYR A 118 -2.29 -0.17 -9.87
CA TYR A 118 -2.24 -1.27 -8.89
C TYR A 118 -0.88 -1.97 -8.81
N ILE A 119 -0.13 -2.06 -9.91
CA ILE A 119 1.18 -2.74 -9.91
C ILE A 119 2.27 -1.92 -9.21
N ALA A 120 2.26 -0.59 -9.34
CA ALA A 120 3.23 0.28 -8.66
C ALA A 120 3.21 0.12 -7.12
N PRO A 121 2.06 0.28 -6.41
CA PRO A 121 1.99 0.09 -4.97
C PRO A 121 2.24 -1.37 -4.56
N PHE A 122 1.87 -2.36 -5.39
CA PHE A 122 2.21 -3.76 -5.14
C PHE A 122 3.72 -3.98 -5.08
N VAL A 123 4.46 -3.50 -6.09
CA VAL A 123 5.93 -3.64 -6.14
C VAL A 123 6.58 -2.89 -5.00
N ILE A 124 6.16 -1.66 -4.71
CA ILE A 124 6.65 -0.87 -3.58
C ILE A 124 6.43 -1.63 -2.27
N ALA A 125 5.28 -2.27 -2.08
CA ALA A 125 4.98 -2.99 -0.84
C ALA A 125 5.81 -4.27 -0.68
N VAL A 126 5.99 -5.05 -1.76
CA VAL A 126 6.85 -6.25 -1.75
C VAL A 126 8.30 -5.88 -1.42
N ILE A 127 8.85 -4.89 -2.14
CA ILE A 127 10.22 -4.42 -1.89
C ILE A 127 10.35 -3.82 -0.49
N GLY A 128 9.35 -3.07 -0.04
CA GLY A 128 9.29 -2.47 1.29
C GLY A 128 9.34 -3.50 2.42
N ILE A 129 8.59 -4.60 2.32
CA ILE A 129 8.67 -5.68 3.31
C ILE A 129 10.07 -6.29 3.35
N ILE A 130 10.66 -6.60 2.19
CA ILE A 130 12.01 -7.16 2.11
C ILE A 130 13.02 -6.21 2.77
N TYR A 131 12.93 -4.91 2.48
CA TYR A 131 13.79 -3.89 3.07
C TYR A 131 13.61 -3.77 4.59
N LEU A 132 12.37 -3.74 5.09
CA LEU A 132 12.08 -3.64 6.52
C LEU A 132 12.57 -4.87 7.28
N LEU A 133 12.46 -6.07 6.70
CA LEU A 133 13.00 -7.30 7.29
C LEU A 133 14.52 -7.31 7.31
N ALA A 134 15.17 -6.83 6.24
CA ALA A 134 16.62 -6.69 6.17
C ALA A 134 17.16 -5.63 7.15
N THR A 135 16.35 -4.61 7.48
CA THR A 135 16.72 -3.53 8.41
C THR A 135 16.17 -3.72 9.83
N LYS A 136 15.71 -4.92 10.19
CA LYS A 136 15.14 -5.20 11.52
C LYS A 136 16.05 -4.76 12.67
N GLU A 137 17.37 -4.90 12.52
CA GLU A 137 18.35 -4.55 13.56
C GLU A 137 18.45 -3.05 13.83
N LYS A 138 17.94 -2.20 12.92
CA LYS A 138 17.84 -0.76 13.13
C LYS A 138 16.70 -0.39 14.09
N TYR A 139 15.68 -1.25 14.16
CA TYR A 139 14.42 -0.99 14.87
C TYR A 139 14.18 -1.89 16.09
N ALA A 140 14.94 -2.99 16.25
CA ALA A 140 14.86 -3.92 17.38
C ALA A 140 15.75 -3.51 18.58
#